data_AF-A0A656KPS1-F1
#
_entry.id   AF-A0A656KPS1-F1
#
_cell.length_a   1.000
_cell.length_b   1.000
_cell.length_c   1.000
_cell.angle_alpha   90.00
_cell.angle_beta   90.00
_cell.angle_gamma   90.00
#
_symmetry.space_group_name_H-M   'P 1'
#
loop_
_entity.id
_entity.type
_entity.pdbx_description
1 polymer ?
#
loop_
_entity_poly.entity_id
_entity_poly.type
_entity_poly.pdbx_seq_one_letter_code
_entity_poly.pdbx_strand_id
1 'polypeptide(L)'
;MTDDVQMEQMAPLVPPELARHQLSPSPTTIPPEPPTIVMGPAIHVFKWCWDLVRPALLTTGPRRKLGPTAYLDGLRGWAAFMVYWQHHQVWARVGISAEHIFENSWGWDNRYYFCAFPFIRSLFTGGHCAVAVFFVISGRLNESLSSALFRRWLRLYIPCICTTFLYLTMWHMFDIWTAYPKHQSTWTDEVWNWYVELKGFSFVYRSTGPTAPPWLTYNFHLWSIPVEFRGSILIYTSMFAFTRCTRSARNCLMLILIFYFIYIVDTAHYAMFTVGMLYSDLDLQEKAGDLPKIFYRARDFLGRSRKLFWYLIFGIGMYLSGVPSLHNDIPSLRRSPGWHYLSYLTPETTLDFKWFYLFWASALLVISIPRIPWLKAFFETRFCQYLGRISFALYLVHGPVLWTLGDRVYLAVGWTRTDNIEGLKSWLNLYPISRAGPLGMELRFIIPHLFILLPFTLWLAEIVTKLFDEPSVRISQWCYRKTLSS
;
A
#
# COMPACT_ATOMS: atom_id res chain seq x y z
N MET A 1 -57.91 -47.06 -16.53
CA MET A 1 -57.70 -48.27 -17.36
C MET A 1 -58.03 -47.86 -18.78
N THR A 2 -57.03 -47.32 -19.48
CA THR A 2 -56.19 -47.99 -20.50
C THR A 2 -56.72 -47.58 -21.89
N ASP A 3 -55.99 -47.01 -22.84
CA ASP A 3 -54.58 -46.63 -22.97
C ASP A 3 -54.47 -45.56 -24.08
N ASP A 4 -53.44 -44.71 -23.96
CA ASP A 4 -52.63 -44.06 -25.01
C ASP A 4 -53.28 -43.34 -26.19
N VAL A 5 -53.39 -42.01 -26.04
CA VAL A 5 -53.58 -41.03 -27.12
C VAL A 5 -52.20 -40.59 -27.63
N GLN A 6 -51.81 -41.04 -28.82
CA GLN A 6 -50.74 -40.40 -29.60
C GLN A 6 -51.32 -39.26 -30.42
N MET A 7 -50.85 -38.05 -30.10
CA MET A 7 -51.11 -36.79 -30.78
C MET A 7 -50.28 -36.70 -32.07
N GLU A 8 -50.92 -36.84 -33.22
CA GLU A 8 -50.37 -36.41 -34.51
C GLU A 8 -51.05 -35.10 -34.90
N GLN A 9 -50.40 -33.96 -34.63
CA GLN A 9 -50.83 -32.64 -35.07
C GLN A 9 -49.71 -31.98 -35.88
N MET A 10 -50.07 -31.64 -37.11
CA MET A 10 -49.33 -30.77 -38.02
C MET A 10 -48.96 -29.42 -37.37
N ALA A 11 -47.73 -28.97 -37.63
CA ALA A 11 -47.31 -27.58 -37.47
C ALA A 11 -46.36 -27.17 -38.63
N PRO A 12 -46.25 -25.86 -38.96
CA PRO A 12 -46.00 -25.38 -40.31
C PRO A 12 -44.55 -24.93 -40.61
N LEU A 13 -44.22 -24.98 -41.91
CA LEU A 13 -43.32 -24.13 -42.71
C LEU A 13 -42.31 -23.21 -41.98
N VAL A 14 -41.02 -23.59 -42.01
CA VAL A 14 -39.88 -22.68 -42.07
C VAL A 14 -38.89 -23.22 -43.12
N PRO A 15 -38.52 -22.47 -44.18
CA PRO A 15 -37.56 -22.94 -45.19
C PRO A 15 -36.13 -23.00 -44.63
N PRO A 16 -35.33 -23.99 -45.05
CA PRO A 16 -34.00 -24.22 -44.52
C PRO A 16 -32.92 -23.52 -45.35
N GLU A 17 -31.73 -23.42 -44.75
CA GLU A 17 -30.44 -23.36 -45.43
C GLU A 17 -29.94 -22.01 -45.94
N LEU A 18 -29.53 -21.23 -44.94
CA LEU A 18 -28.23 -20.56 -44.90
C LEU A 18 -27.05 -21.57 -44.83
N ALA A 19 -27.09 -22.64 -45.65
CA ALA A 19 -26.07 -23.69 -45.71
C ALA A 19 -25.37 -23.68 -47.07
N ARG A 20 -24.62 -22.62 -47.35
CA ARG A 20 -23.61 -22.62 -48.41
C ARG A 20 -22.26 -22.31 -47.80
N HIS A 21 -21.49 -23.38 -47.59
CA HIS A 21 -20.08 -23.54 -47.95
C HIS A 21 -19.48 -24.67 -47.10
N GLN A 22 -19.77 -25.91 -47.52
CA GLN A 22 -18.86 -27.02 -47.26
C GLN A 22 -17.68 -26.86 -48.23
N LEU A 23 -16.49 -26.61 -47.68
CA LEU A 23 -15.21 -26.79 -48.37
C LEU A 23 -14.44 -27.87 -47.59
N SER A 24 -14.02 -28.89 -48.33
CA SER A 24 -13.21 -30.03 -47.91
C SER A 24 -11.90 -29.63 -47.20
N PRO A 25 -11.38 -30.43 -46.26
CA PRO A 25 -10.13 -30.13 -45.57
C PRO A 25 -8.92 -30.39 -46.49
N SER A 26 -8.22 -29.33 -46.89
CA SER A 26 -6.86 -29.41 -47.39
C SER A 26 -5.89 -29.74 -46.24
N PRO A 27 -4.87 -30.60 -46.43
CA PRO A 27 -3.89 -30.87 -45.39
C PRO A 27 -3.02 -29.64 -45.16
N THR A 28 -3.29 -28.91 -44.09
CA THR A 28 -2.46 -27.78 -43.65
C THR A 28 -1.12 -28.33 -43.19
N THR A 29 -0.07 -28.16 -44.00
CA THR A 29 1.32 -28.37 -43.57
C THR A 29 1.61 -27.41 -42.42
N ILE A 30 1.67 -27.95 -41.21
CA ILE A 30 2.14 -27.24 -40.02
C ILE A 30 3.61 -26.86 -40.30
N PRO A 31 3.98 -25.57 -40.29
CA PRO A 31 5.40 -25.22 -40.35
C PRO A 31 6.07 -25.84 -39.12
N PRO A 32 7.25 -26.49 -39.27
CA PRO A 32 7.91 -27.13 -38.15
C PRO A 32 8.11 -26.09 -37.03
N GLU A 33 7.66 -26.43 -35.82
CA GLU A 33 7.97 -25.64 -34.63
C GLU A 33 9.49 -25.39 -34.61
N PRO A 34 9.94 -24.15 -34.33
CA PRO A 34 11.36 -23.91 -34.13
C PRO A 34 11.86 -24.87 -33.05
N PRO A 35 13.05 -25.47 -33.19
CA PRO A 35 13.53 -26.46 -32.24
C PRO A 35 13.47 -25.85 -30.85
N THR A 36 12.63 -26.41 -29.99
CA THR A 36 12.67 -26.16 -28.56
C THR A 36 14.03 -26.65 -28.10
N ILE A 37 14.98 -25.73 -27.99
CA ILE A 37 16.26 -26.00 -27.35
C ILE A 37 15.90 -26.45 -25.94
N VAL A 38 15.93 -27.77 -25.70
CA VAL A 38 15.80 -28.36 -24.39
C VAL A 38 17.05 -27.95 -23.63
N MET A 39 17.01 -26.76 -23.03
CA MET A 39 18.08 -26.26 -22.18
C MET A 39 18.26 -27.28 -21.04
N GLY A 40 19.49 -27.68 -20.75
CA GLY A 40 19.76 -28.57 -19.62
C GLY A 40 19.24 -27.98 -18.30
N PRO A 41 18.88 -28.82 -17.30
CA PRO A 41 18.31 -28.36 -16.04
C PRO A 41 19.17 -27.31 -15.33
N ALA A 42 20.50 -27.40 -15.45
CA ALA A 42 21.43 -26.41 -14.92
C ALA A 42 21.32 -25.03 -15.63
N ILE A 43 21.11 -25.01 -16.94
CA ILE A 43 20.94 -23.77 -17.71
C ILE A 43 19.56 -23.16 -17.41
N HIS A 44 18.54 -23.98 -17.18
CA HIS A 44 17.23 -23.54 -16.72
C HIS A 44 17.30 -22.91 -15.32
N VAL A 45 18.01 -23.53 -14.37
CA VAL A 45 18.23 -22.99 -13.03
C VAL A 45 19.05 -21.70 -13.09
N PHE A 46 20.13 -21.67 -13.88
CA PHE A 46 20.94 -20.47 -14.05
C PHE A 46 20.15 -19.31 -14.66
N LYS A 47 19.39 -19.57 -15.73
CA LYS A 47 18.53 -18.56 -16.37
C LYS A 47 17.44 -18.07 -15.41
N TRP A 48 16.86 -18.96 -14.62
CA TRP A 48 15.87 -18.61 -13.60
C TRP A 48 16.48 -17.75 -12.48
N CYS A 49 17.65 -18.12 -11.96
CA CYS A 49 18.40 -17.32 -10.97
C CYS A 49 18.80 -15.95 -11.53
N TRP A 50 19.23 -15.90 -12.80
CA TRP A 50 19.57 -14.66 -13.49
C TRP A 50 18.35 -13.76 -13.69
N ASP A 51 17.22 -14.32 -14.15
CA ASP A 51 15.97 -13.58 -14.31
C ASP A 51 15.38 -13.11 -12.96
N LEU A 52 15.67 -13.82 -11.87
CA LEU A 52 15.31 -13.43 -10.51
C LEU A 52 16.10 -12.20 -10.06
N VAL A 53 17.43 -12.23 -10.20
CA VAL A 53 18.36 -11.19 -9.74
C VAL A 53 18.39 -9.96 -10.66
N ARG A 54 18.04 -10.12 -11.94
CA ARG A 54 18.09 -9.04 -12.92
C ARG A 54 17.04 -7.96 -12.63
N PRO A 55 17.43 -6.69 -12.48
CA PRO A 55 16.49 -5.60 -12.19
C PRO A 55 15.64 -5.27 -13.42
N ALA A 56 14.32 -5.25 -13.24
CA ALA A 56 13.34 -4.97 -14.28
C ALA A 56 13.34 -3.49 -14.70
N LEU A 57 13.92 -2.58 -13.90
CA LEU A 57 14.10 -1.18 -14.30
C LEU A 57 14.99 -1.06 -15.56
N LEU A 58 15.90 -2.03 -15.77
CA LEU A 58 16.82 -2.08 -16.91
C LEU A 58 16.27 -2.94 -18.07
N THR A 59 15.06 -3.51 -17.95
CA THR A 59 14.47 -4.29 -19.04
C THR A 59 13.50 -3.45 -19.85
N THR A 60 13.82 -3.25 -21.13
CA THR A 60 12.94 -2.58 -22.08
C THR A 60 11.85 -3.55 -22.55
N GLY A 61 10.77 -3.67 -21.78
CA GLY A 61 9.57 -4.43 -22.14
C GLY A 61 8.54 -3.60 -22.92
N PRO A 62 7.62 -4.25 -23.68
CA PRO A 62 6.52 -3.57 -24.34
C PRO A 62 5.63 -2.84 -23.32
N ARG A 63 5.15 -1.63 -23.68
CA ARG A 63 4.25 -0.84 -22.80
C ARG A 63 2.96 -1.64 -22.57
N ARG A 64 2.72 -2.06 -21.31
CA ARG A 64 1.46 -2.68 -20.91
C ARG A 64 0.32 -1.69 -21.16
N LYS A 65 -0.78 -2.13 -21.78
CA LYS A 65 -1.99 -1.31 -21.92
C LYS A 65 -2.51 -0.98 -20.51
N LEU A 66 -2.56 0.30 -20.18
CA LEU A 66 -3.01 0.77 -18.87
C LEU A 66 -4.54 0.68 -18.80
N GLY A 67 -5.04 0.07 -17.74
CA GLY A 67 -6.47 0.07 -17.44
C GLY A 67 -6.96 1.41 -16.88
N PRO A 68 -8.28 1.64 -16.80
CA PRO A 68 -8.84 2.90 -16.29
C PRO A 68 -8.48 3.20 -14.82
N THR A 69 -8.07 2.18 -14.06
CA THR A 69 -7.64 2.27 -12.65
C THR A 69 -6.12 2.21 -12.49
N ALA A 70 -5.33 2.26 -13.56
CA ALA A 70 -3.87 2.15 -13.47
C ALA A 70 -3.23 3.23 -12.60
N TYR A 71 -3.83 4.43 -12.54
CA TYR A 71 -3.37 5.49 -11.64
C TYR A 71 -3.40 5.08 -10.15
N LEU A 72 -4.30 4.17 -9.74
CA LEU A 72 -4.35 3.68 -8.34
C LEU A 72 -3.15 2.79 -8.03
N ASP A 73 -2.70 1.99 -8.99
CA ASP A 73 -1.48 1.19 -8.85
C ASP A 73 -0.24 2.10 -8.75
N GLY A 74 -0.20 3.15 -9.57
CA GLY A 74 0.86 4.16 -9.52
C GLY A 74 0.87 4.96 -8.22
N LEU A 75 -0.30 5.35 -7.74
CA LEU A 75 -0.48 6.06 -6.46
C LEU A 75 -0.04 5.17 -5.28
N ARG A 76 -0.41 3.89 -5.30
CA ARG A 76 0.05 2.88 -4.33
C ARG A 76 1.58 2.73 -4.37
N GLY A 77 2.18 2.70 -5.56
CA GLY A 77 3.64 2.66 -5.71
C GLY A 77 4.33 3.89 -5.12
N TRP A 78 3.83 5.08 -5.45
CA TRP A 78 4.34 6.35 -4.93
C TRP A 78 4.19 6.45 -3.41
N ALA A 79 3.05 6.04 -2.87
CA ALA A 79 2.80 5.95 -1.44
C ALA A 79 3.83 5.03 -0.74
N ALA A 80 4.15 3.86 -1.31
CA ALA A 80 5.15 2.95 -0.74
C ALA A 80 6.53 3.59 -0.70
N PHE A 81 6.90 4.33 -1.76
CA PHE A 81 8.14 5.08 -1.81
C PHE A 81 8.18 6.21 -0.77
N MET A 82 7.08 6.94 -0.55
CA MET A 82 6.99 7.96 0.49
C MET A 82 7.14 7.37 1.89
N VAL A 83 6.57 6.19 2.15
CA VAL A 83 6.77 5.46 3.41
C VAL A 83 8.24 5.07 3.58
N TYR A 84 8.86 4.49 2.56
CA TYR A 84 10.29 4.15 2.55
C TYR A 84 11.16 5.37 2.86
N TRP A 85 10.92 6.48 2.16
CA TRP A 85 11.68 7.72 2.30
C TRP A 85 11.53 8.32 3.70
N GLN A 86 10.31 8.38 4.24
CA GLN A 86 10.06 8.89 5.59
C GLN A 86 10.86 8.08 6.63
N HIS A 87 10.82 6.75 6.59
CA HIS A 87 11.53 5.93 7.57
C HIS A 87 13.04 6.15 7.53
N HIS A 88 13.63 6.36 6.34
CA HIS A 88 15.05 6.69 6.22
C HIS A 88 15.36 8.10 6.77
N GLN A 89 14.51 9.08 6.51
CA GLN A 89 14.66 10.45 7.03
C GLN A 89 14.55 10.49 8.56
N VAL A 90 13.58 9.79 9.13
CA VAL A 90 13.39 9.69 10.58
C VAL A 90 14.57 8.96 11.19
N TRP A 91 14.97 7.81 10.64
CA TRP A 91 16.07 7.00 11.17
C TRP A 91 17.38 7.79 11.30
N ALA A 92 17.74 8.58 10.28
CA ALA A 92 18.97 9.38 10.29
C ALA A 92 18.97 10.47 11.38
N ARG A 93 17.82 10.71 12.03
CA ARG A 93 17.56 11.87 12.88
C ARG A 93 16.98 11.52 14.25
N VAL A 94 16.77 10.24 14.55
CA VAL A 94 16.31 9.79 15.87
C VAL A 94 17.33 10.20 16.93
N GLY A 95 16.86 10.90 17.97
CA GLY A 95 17.71 11.39 19.06
C GLY A 95 18.50 12.66 18.75
N ILE A 96 18.23 13.31 17.61
CA ILE A 96 18.79 14.61 17.23
C ILE A 96 17.66 15.65 17.25
N SER A 97 17.95 16.91 17.59
CA SER A 97 17.01 18.05 17.58
C SER A 97 16.24 18.26 16.26
N ALA A 98 16.60 17.54 15.19
CA ALA A 98 15.94 17.53 13.90
C ALA A 98 14.60 16.76 13.88
N GLU A 99 14.40 15.75 14.73
CA GLU A 99 13.10 15.07 14.89
C GLU A 99 12.01 16.09 15.27
N HIS A 100 12.36 17.00 16.19
CA HIS A 100 11.50 18.12 16.59
C HIS A 100 11.16 19.10 15.46
N ILE A 101 11.90 19.10 14.34
CA ILE A 101 11.65 19.98 13.20
C ILE A 101 10.83 19.22 12.14
N PHE A 102 11.18 17.96 11.88
CA PHE A 102 10.48 17.12 10.91
C PHE A 102 9.09 16.70 11.39
N GLU A 103 8.81 16.68 12.67
CA GLU A 103 7.49 16.29 13.18
C GLU A 103 6.60 17.48 13.57
N ASN A 104 7.12 18.71 13.49
CA ASN A 104 6.39 19.94 13.80
C ASN A 104 6.09 20.83 12.57
N SER A 105 5.20 21.80 12.77
CA SER A 105 4.82 22.77 11.74
C SER A 105 5.95 23.76 11.41
N TRP A 106 5.88 24.34 10.21
CA TRP A 106 6.76 25.44 9.82
C TRP A 106 6.57 26.64 10.76
N GLY A 107 7.67 27.12 11.34
CA GLY A 107 7.64 28.22 12.32
C GLY A 107 7.39 27.76 13.76
N TRP A 108 7.34 26.45 14.04
CA TRP A 108 7.35 25.95 15.41
C TRP A 108 8.62 26.40 16.14
N ASP A 109 8.46 27.03 17.31
CA ASP A 109 9.58 27.51 18.13
C ASP A 109 10.54 28.45 17.36
N ASN A 110 9.98 29.36 16.54
CA ASN A 110 10.70 30.32 15.68
C ASN A 110 11.68 29.69 14.69
N ARG A 111 11.48 28.41 14.34
CA ARG A 111 12.31 27.66 13.40
C ARG A 111 11.64 27.51 12.04
N TYR A 112 12.25 28.07 11.00
CA TYR A 112 11.73 28.09 9.63
C TYR A 112 12.62 27.25 8.71
N TYR A 113 12.23 26.00 8.48
CA TYR A 113 12.97 25.07 7.62
C TYR A 113 12.18 24.73 6.36
N PHE A 114 12.86 24.65 5.22
CA PHE A 114 12.25 24.30 3.92
C PHE A 114 11.51 22.95 3.97
N CYS A 115 12.08 21.94 4.64
CA CYS A 115 11.48 20.62 4.78
C CYS A 115 10.21 20.58 5.64
N ALA A 116 9.95 21.61 6.45
CA ALA A 116 8.75 21.72 7.28
C ALA A 116 7.63 22.53 6.59
N PHE A 117 7.92 23.18 5.45
CA PHE A 117 6.97 24.01 4.73
C PHE A 117 5.73 23.20 4.30
N PRO A 118 4.50 23.73 4.44
CA PRO A 118 3.29 23.05 3.99
C PRO A 118 3.41 22.59 2.53
N PHE A 119 2.75 21.50 2.15
CA PHE A 119 2.89 20.84 0.83
C PHE A 119 4.23 20.15 0.59
N ILE A 120 5.35 20.85 0.80
CA ILE A 120 6.72 20.32 0.57
C ILE A 120 7.06 19.27 1.62
N ARG A 121 6.63 19.50 2.87
CA ARG A 121 6.75 18.57 3.99
C ARG A 121 6.26 17.17 3.63
N SER A 122 5.18 17.04 2.85
CA SER A 122 4.65 15.74 2.43
C SER A 122 5.67 14.91 1.63
N LEU A 123 6.64 15.53 0.94
CA LEU A 123 7.71 14.81 0.25
C LEU A 123 8.78 14.25 1.20
N PHE A 124 8.93 14.81 2.40
CA PHE A 124 9.91 14.37 3.40
C PHE A 124 9.28 13.46 4.45
N THR A 125 8.12 13.82 4.99
CA THR A 125 7.46 13.15 6.13
C THR A 125 6.01 12.76 5.84
N GLY A 126 5.64 12.61 4.56
CA GLY A 126 4.28 12.25 4.16
C GLY A 126 3.97 10.75 4.16
N GLY A 127 4.85 9.90 4.69
CA GLY A 127 4.64 8.46 4.82
C GLY A 127 3.40 8.10 5.65
N HIS A 128 3.05 8.84 6.70
CA HIS A 128 1.80 8.60 7.43
C HIS A 128 0.55 8.84 6.57
N CYS A 129 0.55 9.90 5.75
CA CYS A 129 -0.52 10.14 4.79
C CYS A 129 -0.55 9.08 3.69
N ALA A 130 0.63 8.62 3.25
CA ALA A 130 0.73 7.52 2.29
C ALA A 130 0.09 6.22 2.82
N VAL A 131 0.25 5.91 4.12
CA VAL A 131 -0.46 4.80 4.77
C VAL A 131 -1.96 5.02 4.78
N ALA A 132 -2.43 6.24 5.09
CA ALA A 132 -3.84 6.57 5.01
C ALA A 132 -4.42 6.39 3.59
N VAL A 133 -3.65 6.78 2.55
CA VAL A 133 -3.99 6.54 1.15
C VAL A 133 -4.07 5.05 0.83
N PHE A 134 -3.20 4.20 1.40
CA PHE A 134 -3.33 2.75 1.24
C PHE A 134 -4.66 2.23 1.75
N PHE A 135 -5.09 2.64 2.94
CA PHE A 135 -6.38 2.20 3.51
C PHE A 135 -7.57 2.61 2.62
N VAL A 136 -7.56 3.83 2.07
CA VAL A 136 -8.60 4.26 1.13
C VAL A 136 -8.58 3.45 -0.16
N ILE A 137 -7.40 3.21 -0.76
CA ILE A 137 -7.28 2.40 -1.99
C ILE A 137 -7.73 0.96 -1.73
N SER A 138 -7.34 0.40 -0.58
CA SER A 138 -7.61 -0.97 -0.16
C SER A 138 -9.11 -1.25 0.04
N GLY A 139 -9.89 -0.23 0.41
CA GLY A 139 -11.35 -0.27 0.47
C GLY A 139 -12.06 -0.36 -0.89
N ARG A 140 -11.36 -0.13 -2.01
CA ARG A 140 -11.95 -0.17 -3.35
C ARG A 140 -12.05 -1.60 -3.86
N LEU A 141 -13.27 -2.11 -4.00
CA LEU A 141 -13.55 -3.49 -4.40
C LEU A 141 -13.92 -3.60 -5.88
N ASN A 142 -13.18 -4.43 -6.63
CA ASN A 142 -13.42 -4.72 -8.06
C ASN A 142 -13.59 -6.23 -8.37
N GLU A 143 -13.44 -7.10 -7.37
CA GLU A 143 -13.51 -8.56 -7.53
C GLU A 143 -14.72 -9.14 -6.78
N SER A 144 -15.09 -10.38 -7.12
CA SER A 144 -16.12 -11.14 -6.39
C SER A 144 -15.76 -11.24 -4.90
N LEU A 145 -16.72 -10.89 -4.05
CA LEU A 145 -16.56 -10.75 -2.59
C LEU A 145 -16.00 -12.00 -1.93
N SER A 146 -16.58 -13.17 -2.23
CA SER A 146 -16.20 -14.46 -1.64
C SER A 146 -14.77 -14.86 -2.02
N SER A 147 -14.43 -14.62 -3.29
CA SER A 147 -13.12 -14.89 -3.87
C SER A 147 -12.04 -13.99 -3.28
N ALA A 148 -12.35 -12.70 -3.12
CA ALA A 148 -11.46 -11.71 -2.56
C ALA A 148 -11.17 -11.97 -1.08
N LEU A 149 -12.19 -12.29 -0.27
CA LEU A 149 -12.04 -12.59 1.15
C LEU A 149 -11.14 -13.82 1.38
N PHE A 150 -11.40 -14.93 0.68
CA PHE A 150 -10.63 -16.18 0.84
C PHE A 150 -9.14 -15.97 0.56
N ARG A 151 -8.80 -15.25 -0.52
CA ARG A 151 -7.40 -15.04 -0.91
C ARG A 151 -6.68 -14.00 -0.07
N ARG A 152 -7.40 -13.06 0.54
CA ARG A 152 -6.83 -11.88 1.21
C ARG A 152 -5.84 -12.26 2.30
N TRP A 153 -6.23 -13.19 3.18
CA TRP A 153 -5.40 -13.62 4.29
C TRP A 153 -4.08 -14.24 3.79
N LEU A 154 -4.18 -15.20 2.86
CA LEU A 154 -3.01 -15.88 2.29
C LEU A 154 -2.07 -14.88 1.59
N ARG A 155 -2.61 -13.97 0.78
CA ARG A 155 -1.82 -12.98 0.04
C ARG A 155 -1.08 -12.01 0.96
N LEU A 156 -1.69 -11.58 2.06
CA LEU A 156 -1.07 -10.64 2.99
C LEU A 156 -0.06 -11.33 3.90
N TYR A 157 -0.41 -12.49 4.47
CA TYR A 157 0.42 -13.11 5.50
C TYR A 157 1.55 -13.99 4.95
N ILE A 158 1.39 -14.68 3.81
CA ILE A 158 2.46 -15.54 3.27
C ILE A 158 3.76 -14.76 3.02
N PRO A 159 3.75 -13.62 2.30
CA PRO A 159 4.99 -12.89 2.08
C PRO A 159 5.57 -12.33 3.38
N CYS A 160 4.74 -11.84 4.32
CA CYS A 160 5.18 -11.40 5.64
C CYS A 160 5.90 -12.51 6.41
N ILE A 161 5.34 -13.73 6.43
CA ILE A 161 5.92 -14.91 7.08
C ILE A 161 7.27 -15.23 6.44
N CYS A 162 7.34 -15.33 5.12
CA CYS A 162 8.58 -15.64 4.41
C CYS A 162 9.67 -14.60 4.64
N THR A 163 9.35 -13.30 4.55
CA THR A 163 10.35 -12.24 4.71
C THR A 163 10.86 -12.13 6.15
N THR A 164 9.98 -12.30 7.15
CA THR A 164 10.38 -12.21 8.56
C THR A 164 11.16 -13.46 9.00
N PHE A 165 10.78 -14.63 8.49
CA PHE A 165 11.54 -15.87 8.68
C PHE A 165 12.92 -15.83 8.02
N LEU A 166 13.02 -15.27 6.81
CA LEU A 166 14.33 -15.12 6.15
C LEU A 166 15.20 -14.12 6.93
N TYR A 167 14.61 -13.01 7.37
CA TYR A 167 15.31 -12.01 8.18
C TYR A 167 15.88 -12.60 9.48
N LEU A 168 15.06 -13.35 10.24
CA LEU A 168 15.51 -14.02 11.47
C LEU A 168 16.46 -15.20 11.21
N THR A 169 16.56 -15.70 9.99
CA THR A 169 17.54 -16.75 9.68
C THR A 169 18.87 -16.11 9.30
N MET A 170 18.84 -15.05 8.49
CA MET A 170 20.04 -14.34 8.06
C MET A 170 20.83 -13.75 9.22
N TRP A 171 20.17 -13.16 10.22
CA TRP A 171 20.89 -12.52 11.33
C TRP A 171 21.67 -13.50 12.24
N HIS A 172 21.23 -14.77 12.36
CA HIS A 172 21.83 -15.81 13.19
C HIS A 172 22.87 -16.58 12.39
N MET A 173 22.62 -16.76 11.09
CA MET A 173 23.56 -17.43 10.19
C MET A 173 24.79 -16.58 9.90
N PHE A 174 24.63 -15.26 9.82
CA PHE A 174 25.72 -14.31 9.52
C PHE A 174 26.17 -13.48 10.73
N ASP A 175 25.64 -13.77 11.93
CA ASP A 175 25.93 -13.05 13.18
C ASP A 175 25.80 -11.52 13.05
N ILE A 176 24.70 -11.08 12.41
CA ILE A 176 24.45 -9.67 12.13
C ILE A 176 23.84 -9.03 13.38
N TRP A 177 24.63 -8.26 14.10
CA TRP A 177 24.12 -7.44 15.19
C TRP A 177 23.10 -6.41 14.69
N THR A 178 21.94 -6.34 15.35
CA THR A 178 20.91 -5.32 15.15
C THR A 178 20.48 -4.79 16.51
N ALA A 179 20.25 -3.49 16.62
CA ALA A 179 19.94 -2.89 17.92
C ALA A 179 18.53 -3.24 18.46
N TYR A 180 17.61 -3.57 17.55
CA TYR A 180 16.28 -4.04 17.88
C TYR A 180 15.85 -5.06 16.83
N PRO A 181 15.17 -6.15 17.22
CA PRO A 181 14.95 -6.64 18.59
C PRO A 181 16.17 -7.28 19.25
N LYS A 182 16.09 -7.49 20.57
CA LYS A 182 17.11 -8.23 21.33
C LYS A 182 17.11 -9.69 20.88
N HIS A 183 18.25 -10.16 20.38
CA HIS A 183 18.41 -11.54 19.89
C HIS A 183 18.34 -12.54 21.03
N GLN A 184 17.69 -13.68 20.77
CA GLN A 184 17.73 -14.85 21.64
C GLN A 184 19.07 -15.58 21.48
N SER A 185 19.40 -16.40 22.48
CA SER A 185 20.67 -17.14 22.50
C SER A 185 20.75 -18.25 21.46
N THR A 186 19.62 -18.82 21.03
CA THR A 186 19.60 -19.91 20.05
C THR A 186 18.60 -19.63 18.93
N TRP A 187 18.90 -20.15 17.73
CA TRP A 187 18.02 -20.04 16.58
C TRP A 187 16.65 -20.71 16.83
N THR A 188 16.62 -21.81 17.57
CA THR A 188 15.36 -22.52 17.90
C THR A 188 14.47 -21.69 18.82
N ASP A 189 15.04 -21.02 19.82
CA ASP A 189 14.29 -20.15 20.73
C ASP A 189 13.75 -18.93 19.99
N GLU A 190 14.54 -18.40 19.05
CA GLU A 190 14.15 -17.30 18.19
C GLU A 190 12.98 -17.68 17.26
N VAL A 191 13.05 -18.83 16.60
CA VAL A 191 11.95 -19.35 15.76
C VAL A 191 10.69 -19.59 16.59
N TRP A 192 10.84 -20.08 17.83
CA TRP A 192 9.71 -20.28 18.72
C TRP A 192 9.07 -18.95 19.14
N ASN A 193 9.88 -17.96 19.52
CA ASN A 193 9.39 -16.62 19.85
C ASN A 193 8.70 -15.97 18.65
N TRP A 194 9.31 -16.05 17.46
CA TRP A 194 8.72 -15.60 16.22
C TRP A 194 7.37 -16.25 15.94
N TYR A 195 7.25 -17.57 16.12
CA TYR A 195 5.99 -18.28 15.93
C TYR A 195 4.91 -17.82 16.92
N VAL A 196 5.27 -17.61 18.20
CA VAL A 196 4.35 -17.12 19.25
C VAL A 196 3.89 -15.69 18.97
N GLU A 197 4.75 -14.83 18.44
CA GLU A 197 4.34 -13.49 18.02
C GLU A 197 3.49 -13.53 16.76
N LEU A 198 3.90 -14.32 15.75
CA LEU A 198 3.22 -14.44 14.46
C LEU A 198 1.79 -14.97 14.62
N LYS A 199 1.56 -16.00 15.45
CA LYS A 199 0.21 -16.51 15.69
C LYS A 199 -0.71 -15.42 16.22
N GLY A 200 -0.21 -14.60 17.16
CA GLY A 200 -0.96 -13.48 17.71
C GLY A 200 -1.17 -12.37 16.68
N PHE A 201 -0.13 -12.03 15.92
CA PHE A 201 -0.15 -11.01 14.88
C PHE A 201 -1.16 -11.34 13.77
N SER A 202 -1.27 -12.62 13.39
CA SER A 202 -2.19 -13.09 12.35
C SER A 202 -3.66 -13.16 12.81
N PHE A 203 -3.93 -13.07 14.11
CA PHE A 203 -5.27 -13.23 14.67
C PHE A 203 -6.05 -11.91 14.67
N VAL A 204 -7.19 -11.90 13.97
CA VAL A 204 -8.04 -10.72 13.76
C VAL A 204 -8.52 -10.10 15.05
N TYR A 205 -9.02 -10.92 15.98
CA TYR A 205 -9.67 -10.46 17.21
C TYR A 205 -8.70 -10.32 18.37
N ARG A 206 -7.39 -10.26 18.10
CA ARG A 206 -6.40 -10.03 19.16
C ARG A 206 -6.64 -8.68 19.81
N SER A 207 -6.95 -8.71 21.10
CA SER A 207 -6.93 -7.51 21.93
C SER A 207 -5.49 -7.03 22.07
N THR A 208 -5.27 -5.74 21.78
CA THR A 208 -3.95 -5.12 21.93
C THR A 208 -3.84 -4.61 23.35
N GLY A 209 -2.78 -4.98 24.05
CA GLY A 209 -2.55 -4.58 25.44
C GLY A 209 -1.07 -4.32 25.71
N PRO A 210 -0.71 -3.85 26.91
CA PRO A 210 0.68 -3.53 27.27
C PRO A 210 1.64 -4.72 27.12
N THR A 211 1.14 -5.94 27.30
CA THR A 211 1.88 -7.20 27.20
C THR A 211 1.81 -7.84 25.81
N ALA A 212 1.08 -7.24 24.88
CA ALA A 212 0.83 -7.75 23.54
C ALA A 212 0.87 -6.59 22.54
N PRO A 213 2.07 -6.09 22.18
CA PRO A 213 2.20 -5.02 21.21
C PRO A 213 1.53 -5.41 19.88
N PRO A 214 0.92 -4.44 19.17
CA PRO A 214 0.21 -4.69 17.91
C PRO A 214 1.15 -4.99 16.73
N TRP A 215 2.46 -4.82 16.91
CA TRP A 215 3.48 -5.03 15.89
C TRP A 215 4.25 -6.34 16.09
N LEU A 216 4.84 -6.82 15.01
CA LEU A 216 5.79 -7.93 15.03
C LEU A 216 7.17 -7.38 15.38
N THR A 217 7.83 -7.94 16.39
CA THR A 217 9.10 -7.39 16.91
C THR A 217 10.21 -7.45 15.85
N TYR A 218 10.19 -8.49 15.00
CA TYR A 218 11.08 -8.68 13.86
C TYR A 218 10.95 -7.65 12.74
N ASN A 219 9.81 -6.96 12.66
CA ASN A 219 9.59 -5.87 11.71
C ASN A 219 8.38 -5.02 12.17
N PHE A 220 8.64 -3.96 12.93
CA PHE A 220 7.55 -3.15 13.50
C PHE A 220 6.73 -2.45 12.41
N HIS A 221 7.32 -2.20 11.24
CA HIS A 221 6.66 -1.52 10.14
C HIS A 221 5.48 -2.33 9.61
N LEU A 222 5.38 -3.64 9.91
CA LEU A 222 4.27 -4.49 9.50
C LEU A 222 2.96 -4.26 10.28
N TRP A 223 2.93 -3.35 11.26
CA TRP A 223 1.74 -3.06 12.08
C TRP A 223 0.47 -2.72 11.26
N SER A 224 0.61 -2.24 10.03
CA SER A 224 -0.53 -1.92 9.16
C SER A 224 -1.20 -3.17 8.57
N ILE A 225 -0.53 -4.32 8.49
CA ILE A 225 -1.06 -5.54 7.87
C ILE A 225 -2.27 -6.10 8.62
N PRO A 226 -2.27 -6.21 9.96
CA PRO A 226 -3.47 -6.60 10.71
C PRO A 226 -4.60 -5.57 10.55
N VAL A 227 -4.28 -4.28 10.48
CA VAL A 227 -5.27 -3.21 10.25
C VAL A 227 -5.89 -3.34 8.86
N GLU A 228 -5.09 -3.61 7.83
CA GLU A 228 -5.53 -3.91 6.46
C GLU A 228 -6.46 -5.11 6.40
N PHE A 229 -6.16 -6.17 7.15
CA PHE A 229 -6.99 -7.35 7.17
C PHE A 229 -8.31 -7.11 7.93
N ARG A 230 -8.28 -6.44 9.09
CA ARG A 230 -9.47 -6.02 9.85
C ARG A 230 -10.38 -5.10 9.03
N GLY A 231 -9.80 -4.09 8.39
CA GLY A 231 -10.51 -3.18 7.49
C GLY A 231 -11.12 -3.92 6.29
N SER A 232 -10.44 -4.93 5.76
CA SER A 232 -10.99 -5.80 4.70
C SER A 232 -12.21 -6.60 5.19
N ILE A 233 -12.15 -7.21 6.37
CA ILE A 233 -13.30 -7.96 6.93
C ILE A 233 -14.50 -7.04 7.15
N LEU A 234 -14.25 -5.82 7.63
CA LEU A 234 -15.27 -4.81 7.82
C LEU A 234 -15.98 -4.48 6.49
N ILE A 235 -15.25 -4.09 5.45
CA ILE A 235 -15.87 -3.75 4.15
C ILE A 235 -16.61 -4.94 3.54
N TYR A 236 -16.09 -6.15 3.71
CA TYR A 236 -16.72 -7.34 3.17
C TYR A 236 -18.04 -7.67 3.88
N THR A 237 -18.05 -7.57 5.20
CA THR A 237 -19.25 -7.77 6.03
C THR A 237 -20.28 -6.66 5.78
N SER A 238 -19.84 -5.40 5.69
CA SER A 238 -20.71 -4.28 5.35
C SER A 238 -21.33 -4.43 3.96
N MET A 239 -20.55 -4.81 2.95
CA MET A 239 -21.08 -5.08 1.60
C MET A 239 -22.10 -6.22 1.62
N PHE A 240 -21.82 -7.31 2.34
CA PHE A 240 -22.75 -8.41 2.50
C PHE A 240 -24.08 -7.93 3.13
N ALA A 241 -24.00 -7.16 4.20
CA ALA A 241 -25.17 -6.58 4.87
C ALA A 241 -25.97 -5.64 3.95
N PHE A 242 -25.30 -4.87 3.10
CA PHE A 242 -25.95 -3.90 2.21
C PHE A 242 -26.41 -4.48 0.87
N THR A 243 -26.20 -5.76 0.60
CA THR A 243 -26.54 -6.39 -0.71
C THR A 243 -28.00 -6.22 -1.11
N ARG A 244 -28.93 -6.23 -0.14
CA ARG A 244 -30.38 -6.09 -0.37
C ARG A 244 -30.88 -4.65 -0.25
N CYS A 245 -30.02 -3.71 0.16
CA CYS A 245 -30.41 -2.31 0.30
C CYS A 245 -30.55 -1.63 -1.06
N THR A 246 -31.44 -0.64 -1.15
CA THR A 246 -31.47 0.25 -2.32
C THR A 246 -30.15 1.03 -2.42
N ARG A 247 -29.78 1.46 -3.63
CA ARG A 247 -28.51 2.20 -3.88
C ARG A 247 -28.39 3.44 -3.00
N SER A 248 -29.46 4.22 -2.87
CA SER A 248 -29.51 5.42 -2.03
C SER A 248 -29.38 5.08 -0.54
N ALA A 249 -30.05 4.03 -0.07
CA ALA A 249 -29.92 3.57 1.31
C ALA A 249 -28.50 3.07 1.59
N ARG A 250 -27.89 2.34 0.66
CA ARG A 250 -26.50 1.88 0.76
C ARG A 250 -25.52 3.05 0.89
N ASN A 251 -25.62 4.05 0.02
CA ASN A 251 -24.79 5.26 0.12
C ASN A 251 -24.97 5.96 1.48
N CYS A 252 -26.22 6.08 1.96
CA CYS A 252 -26.52 6.67 3.27
C CYS A 252 -25.91 5.86 4.43
N LEU A 253 -26.06 4.54 4.42
CA LEU A 253 -25.51 3.65 5.44
C LEU A 253 -23.98 3.71 5.48
N MET A 254 -23.32 3.81 4.31
CA MET A 254 -21.86 4.02 4.25
C MET A 254 -21.45 5.37 4.86
N LEU A 255 -22.22 6.44 4.62
CA LEU A 255 -21.97 7.76 5.25
C LEU A 255 -22.18 7.72 6.76
N ILE A 256 -23.22 7.05 7.24
CA ILE A 256 -23.47 6.82 8.68
C ILE A 256 -22.30 6.06 9.30
N LEU A 257 -21.79 5.03 8.62
CA LEU A 257 -20.67 4.23 9.10
C LEU A 257 -19.37 5.05 9.16
N ILE A 258 -19.12 5.91 8.16
CA ILE A 258 -18.00 6.85 8.18
C ILE A 258 -18.11 7.81 9.37
N PHE A 259 -19.31 8.38 9.59
CA PHE A 259 -19.56 9.28 10.72
C PHE A 259 -19.34 8.57 12.05
N TYR A 260 -19.85 7.35 12.20
CA TYR A 260 -19.68 6.52 13.39
C TYR A 260 -18.19 6.26 13.71
N PHE A 261 -17.39 5.86 12.71
CA PHE A 261 -15.97 5.58 12.95
C PHE A 261 -15.14 6.80 13.26
N ILE A 262 -15.49 7.97 12.69
CA ILE A 262 -14.73 9.20 12.91
C ILE A 262 -15.11 9.89 14.21
N TYR A 263 -16.40 10.01 14.50
CA TYR A 263 -16.89 10.85 15.60
C TYR A 263 -17.24 10.08 16.89
N ILE A 264 -17.59 8.80 16.78
CA ILE A 264 -18.08 8.01 17.93
C ILE A 264 -17.03 7.03 18.43
N VAL A 265 -16.43 6.22 17.56
CA VAL A 265 -15.49 5.14 17.95
C VAL A 265 -14.03 5.56 17.90
N ASP A 266 -13.73 6.74 17.34
CA ASP A 266 -12.37 7.25 17.16
C ASP A 266 -11.43 6.25 16.43
N THR A 267 -11.94 5.62 15.38
CA THR A 267 -11.16 4.67 14.58
C THR A 267 -11.12 5.10 13.12
N ALA A 268 -10.43 6.22 12.87
CA ALA A 268 -10.28 6.83 11.55
C ALA A 268 -9.74 5.85 10.47
N HIS A 269 -8.92 4.88 10.87
CA HIS A 269 -8.47 3.75 10.03
C HIS A 269 -9.63 3.09 9.27
N TYR A 270 -10.67 2.65 9.97
CA TYR A 270 -11.81 1.95 9.39
C TYR A 270 -12.72 2.86 8.55
N ALA A 271 -12.77 4.15 8.90
CA ALA A 271 -13.45 5.15 8.08
C ALA A 271 -12.79 5.28 6.70
N MET A 272 -11.46 5.25 6.60
CA MET A 272 -10.74 5.30 5.31
C MET A 272 -11.12 4.14 4.39
N PHE A 273 -11.19 2.92 4.91
CA PHE A 273 -11.67 1.75 4.14
C PHE A 273 -13.11 1.93 3.66
N THR A 274 -13.98 2.47 4.51
CA THR A 274 -15.39 2.72 4.19
C THR A 274 -15.54 3.80 3.12
N VAL A 275 -14.69 4.85 3.13
CA VAL A 275 -14.61 5.85 2.06
C VAL A 275 -14.18 5.22 0.75
N GLY A 276 -13.18 4.34 0.77
CA GLY A 276 -12.76 3.58 -0.41
C GLY A 276 -13.91 2.77 -1.03
N MET A 277 -14.68 2.08 -0.18
CA MET A 277 -15.86 1.32 -0.58
C MET A 277 -16.94 2.24 -1.20
N LEU A 278 -17.21 3.39 -0.58
CA LEU A 278 -18.14 4.39 -1.10
C LEU A 278 -17.70 4.94 -2.47
N TYR A 279 -16.41 5.24 -2.65
CA TYR A 279 -15.87 5.70 -3.93
C TYR A 279 -16.00 4.63 -5.03
N SER A 280 -15.77 3.36 -4.69
CA SER A 280 -15.98 2.27 -5.64
C SER A 280 -17.45 2.18 -6.08
N ASP A 281 -18.38 2.33 -5.13
CA ASP A 281 -19.81 2.27 -5.43
C ASP A 281 -20.30 3.46 -6.26
N LEU A 282 -19.82 4.67 -5.96
CA LEU A 282 -20.11 5.87 -6.74
C LEU A 282 -19.53 5.80 -8.16
N ASP A 283 -18.33 5.25 -8.34
CA ASP A 283 -17.73 5.07 -9.67
C ASP A 283 -18.52 4.04 -10.51
N LEU A 284 -19.09 3.00 -9.89
CA LEU A 284 -19.98 2.05 -10.55
C LEU A 284 -21.32 2.71 -10.94
N GLN A 285 -21.88 3.55 -10.08
CA GLN A 285 -23.08 4.34 -10.36
C GLN A 285 -22.85 5.35 -11.51
N GLU A 286 -21.68 6.01 -11.53
CA GLU A 286 -21.30 6.94 -12.60
C GLU A 286 -21.21 6.24 -13.96
N LYS A 287 -20.61 5.04 -14.01
CA LYS A 287 -20.54 4.22 -15.23
C LYS A 287 -21.91 3.74 -15.70
N ALA A 288 -22.83 3.47 -14.78
CA ALA A 288 -24.20 3.09 -15.10
C ALA A 288 -25.08 4.30 -15.50
N GLY A 289 -24.57 5.54 -15.38
CA GLY A 289 -25.34 6.75 -15.68
C GLY A 289 -26.42 7.10 -14.65
N ASP A 290 -26.34 6.53 -13.44
CA ASP A 290 -27.36 6.65 -12.38
C ASP A 290 -26.76 7.23 -11.10
N LEU A 291 -26.01 8.32 -11.23
CA LEU A 291 -25.42 9.01 -10.08
C LEU A 291 -26.51 9.78 -9.30
N PRO A 292 -26.41 9.92 -7.96
CA PRO A 292 -27.40 10.70 -7.22
C PRO A 292 -27.55 12.12 -7.79
N LYS A 293 -28.79 12.60 -7.93
CA LYS A 293 -29.13 13.89 -8.59
C LYS A 293 -28.35 15.10 -8.04
N ILE A 294 -27.94 15.03 -6.78
CA ILE A 294 -27.11 16.05 -6.12
C ILE A 294 -25.77 16.24 -6.85
N PHE A 295 -25.13 15.15 -7.30
CA PHE A 295 -23.87 15.23 -8.03
C PHE A 295 -24.03 15.87 -9.41
N TYR A 296 -25.13 15.59 -10.12
CA TYR A 296 -25.43 16.26 -11.39
C TYR A 296 -25.66 17.76 -11.18
N ARG A 297 -26.46 18.16 -10.18
CA ARG A 297 -26.65 19.58 -9.85
C ARG A 297 -25.36 20.28 -9.45
N ALA A 298 -24.52 19.64 -8.63
CA ALA A 298 -23.23 20.18 -8.24
C ALA A 298 -22.30 20.32 -9.46
N ARG A 299 -22.32 19.34 -10.37
CA ARG A 299 -21.57 19.34 -11.61
C ARG A 299 -21.95 20.51 -12.53
N ASP A 300 -23.24 20.82 -12.60
CA ASP A 300 -23.79 21.91 -13.40
C ASP A 300 -23.52 23.28 -12.75
N PHE A 301 -23.68 23.38 -11.42
CA PHE A 301 -23.37 24.57 -10.63
C PHE A 301 -21.88 24.95 -10.71
N LEU A 302 -20.97 23.98 -10.56
CA LEU A 302 -19.53 24.23 -10.66
C LEU A 302 -19.10 24.60 -12.09
N GLY A 303 -19.86 24.22 -13.12
CA GLY A 303 -19.66 24.58 -14.52
C GLY A 303 -18.18 24.69 -14.94
N ARG A 304 -17.74 25.92 -15.26
CA ARG A 304 -16.36 26.25 -15.66
C ARG A 304 -15.34 26.20 -14.51
N SER A 305 -15.77 26.47 -13.28
CA SER A 305 -14.92 26.45 -12.07
C SER A 305 -14.62 25.06 -11.54
N ARG A 306 -15.10 24.00 -12.20
CA ARG A 306 -14.85 22.60 -11.80
C ARG A 306 -13.36 22.26 -11.69
N LYS A 307 -12.53 22.77 -12.61
CA LYS A 307 -11.08 22.57 -12.53
C LYS A 307 -10.54 23.16 -11.24
N LEU A 308 -10.84 24.45 -10.99
CA LEU A 308 -10.42 25.14 -9.77
C LEU A 308 -10.88 24.42 -8.51
N PHE A 309 -12.12 23.94 -8.47
CA PHE A 309 -12.64 23.15 -7.34
C PHE A 309 -11.76 21.92 -7.05
N TRP A 310 -11.42 21.11 -8.05
CA TRP A 310 -10.56 19.93 -7.82
C TRP A 310 -9.14 20.30 -7.39
N TYR A 311 -8.58 21.41 -7.90
CA TYR A 311 -7.29 21.93 -7.43
C TYR A 311 -7.36 22.40 -5.97
N LEU A 312 -8.45 23.05 -5.56
CA LEU A 312 -8.66 23.48 -4.16
C LEU A 312 -8.79 22.27 -3.24
N ILE A 313 -9.57 21.26 -3.62
CA ILE A 313 -9.71 20.00 -2.87
C ILE A 313 -8.36 19.30 -2.73
N PHE A 314 -7.58 19.23 -3.81
CA PHE A 314 -6.23 18.68 -3.77
C PHE A 314 -5.31 19.49 -2.85
N GLY A 315 -5.36 20.83 -2.92
CA GLY A 315 -4.60 21.72 -2.05
C GLY A 315 -4.93 21.53 -0.57
N ILE A 316 -6.23 21.44 -0.23
CA ILE A 316 -6.68 21.17 1.15
C ILE A 316 -6.17 19.80 1.59
N GLY A 317 -6.33 18.76 0.78
CA GLY A 317 -5.83 17.42 1.09
C GLY A 317 -4.32 17.39 1.34
N MET A 318 -3.54 18.07 0.50
CA MET A 318 -2.10 18.21 0.68
C MET A 318 -1.73 18.99 1.94
N TYR A 319 -2.47 20.06 2.28
CA TYR A 319 -2.25 20.81 3.51
C TYR A 319 -2.49 19.94 4.75
N LEU A 320 -3.62 19.24 4.79
CA LEU A 320 -4.00 18.36 5.89
C LEU A 320 -3.04 17.17 6.03
N SER A 321 -2.43 16.71 4.94
CA SER A 321 -1.42 15.64 4.98
C SER A 321 -0.18 16.00 5.80
N GLY A 322 0.08 17.31 5.97
CA GLY A 322 1.24 17.84 6.69
C GLY A 322 1.05 18.03 8.19
N VAL A 323 0.04 17.39 8.79
CA VAL A 323 -0.28 17.51 10.23
C VAL A 323 0.97 17.30 11.12
N PRO A 324 1.25 18.21 12.08
CA PRO A 324 2.26 18.01 13.11
C PRO A 324 1.90 16.81 14.00
N SER A 325 2.87 15.97 14.35
CA SER A 325 2.61 14.75 15.14
C SER A 325 3.61 14.45 16.24
N LEU A 326 4.53 15.36 16.56
CA LEU A 326 5.55 15.11 17.58
C LEU A 326 4.95 14.98 18.98
N HIS A 327 4.08 15.93 19.32
CA HIS A 327 3.36 15.93 20.58
C HIS A 327 1.89 15.69 20.27
N ASN A 328 1.36 14.55 20.71
CA ASN A 328 -0.04 14.18 20.54
C ASN A 328 -0.94 14.92 21.55
N ASP A 329 -0.77 16.25 21.66
CA ASP A 329 -1.58 17.11 22.50
C ASP A 329 -2.17 18.30 21.71
N ILE A 330 -3.44 18.59 21.98
CA ILE A 330 -4.19 19.69 21.36
C ILE A 330 -3.55 21.07 21.62
N PRO A 331 -3.02 21.38 22.83
CA PRO A 331 -2.34 22.65 23.08
C PRO A 331 -1.13 22.90 22.16
N SER A 332 -0.30 21.88 21.93
CA SER A 332 0.81 21.97 20.98
C SER A 332 0.32 22.20 19.55
N LEU A 333 -0.76 21.53 19.13
CA LEU A 333 -1.35 21.79 17.80
C LEU A 333 -1.87 23.23 17.67
N ARG A 334 -2.44 23.79 18.73
CA ARG A 334 -2.94 25.17 18.76
C ARG A 334 -1.83 26.22 18.68
N ARG A 335 -0.65 25.90 19.24
CA ARG A 335 0.55 26.75 19.19
C ARG A 335 1.26 26.69 17.83
N SER A 336 0.98 25.65 17.03
CA SER A 336 1.56 25.48 15.70
C SER A 336 1.01 26.51 14.69
N PRO A 337 1.87 27.31 14.03
CA PRO A 337 1.44 28.23 12.98
C PRO A 337 0.68 27.49 11.86
N GLY A 338 -0.47 28.05 11.45
CA GLY A 338 -1.35 27.46 10.44
C GLY A 338 -2.32 26.38 10.95
N TRP A 339 -2.13 25.84 12.16
CA TRP A 339 -2.98 24.79 12.72
C TRP A 339 -3.91 25.26 13.85
N HIS A 340 -3.81 26.53 14.24
CA HIS A 340 -4.60 27.12 15.31
C HIS A 340 -6.12 26.89 15.15
N TYR A 341 -6.70 27.31 14.02
CA TYR A 341 -8.14 27.13 13.77
C TYR A 341 -8.53 25.68 13.54
N LEU A 342 -7.65 24.91 12.89
CA LEU A 342 -7.90 23.49 12.65
C LEU A 342 -8.00 22.73 13.97
N SER A 343 -7.22 23.09 14.99
CA SER A 343 -7.25 22.45 16.31
C SER A 343 -8.61 22.46 17.01
N TYR A 344 -9.55 23.31 16.59
CA TYR A 344 -10.92 23.34 17.11
C TYR A 344 -11.89 22.44 16.34
N LEU A 345 -11.51 21.94 15.16
CA LEU A 345 -12.35 21.05 14.34
C LEU A 345 -12.25 19.58 14.76
N THR A 346 -11.24 19.23 15.55
CA THR A 346 -11.08 17.88 16.08
C THR A 346 -12.13 17.62 17.16
N PRO A 347 -12.90 16.52 17.07
CA PRO A 347 -13.80 16.12 18.13
C PRO A 347 -13.05 15.94 19.46
N GLU A 348 -13.67 16.33 20.57
CA GLU A 348 -13.08 16.15 21.92
C GLU A 348 -12.84 14.69 22.29
N THR A 349 -13.53 13.76 21.61
CA THR A 349 -13.42 12.32 21.80
C THR A 349 -12.23 11.68 21.09
N THR A 350 -11.50 12.42 20.26
CA THR A 350 -10.39 11.88 19.46
C THR A 350 -9.11 11.75 20.29
N LEU A 351 -8.65 10.52 20.52
CA LEU A 351 -7.41 10.19 21.23
C LEU A 351 -6.16 10.54 20.40
N ASP A 352 -6.23 10.36 19.08
CA ASP A 352 -5.15 10.70 18.15
C ASP A 352 -5.65 11.57 17.00
N PHE A 353 -5.56 12.89 17.17
CA PHE A 353 -5.98 13.87 16.17
C PHE A 353 -5.24 13.73 14.84
N LYS A 354 -4.04 13.12 14.82
CA LYS A 354 -3.28 12.90 13.58
C LYS A 354 -4.10 12.10 12.59
N TRP A 355 -4.68 10.99 13.02
CA TRP A 355 -5.43 10.10 12.14
C TRP A 355 -6.74 10.71 11.66
N PHE A 356 -7.35 11.61 12.44
CA PHE A 356 -8.51 12.40 12.02
C PHE A 356 -8.18 13.29 10.80
N TYR A 357 -7.09 14.05 10.82
CA TYR A 357 -6.69 14.87 9.68
C TYR A 357 -6.20 14.04 8.50
N LEU A 358 -5.48 12.95 8.77
CA LEU A 358 -5.00 12.04 7.71
C LEU A 358 -6.15 11.33 6.99
N PHE A 359 -7.26 11.05 7.68
CA PHE A 359 -8.49 10.56 7.05
C PHE A 359 -8.99 11.56 6.01
N TRP A 360 -9.18 12.82 6.39
CA TRP A 360 -9.63 13.86 5.45
C TRP A 360 -8.62 14.10 4.33
N ALA A 361 -7.33 14.14 4.65
CA ALA A 361 -6.26 14.28 3.67
C ALA A 361 -6.31 13.18 2.61
N SER A 362 -6.31 11.91 3.03
CA SER A 362 -6.30 10.77 2.12
C SER A 362 -7.58 10.66 1.28
N ALA A 363 -8.75 10.90 1.87
CA ALA A 363 -10.03 10.93 1.15
C ALA A 363 -10.02 11.99 0.03
N LEU A 364 -9.63 13.23 0.35
CA LEU A 364 -9.58 14.34 -0.60
C LEU A 364 -8.51 14.13 -1.69
N LEU A 365 -7.35 13.55 -1.35
CA LEU A 365 -6.31 13.23 -2.33
C LEU A 365 -6.78 12.15 -3.31
N VAL A 366 -7.33 11.03 -2.83
CA VAL A 366 -7.73 9.92 -3.69
C VAL A 366 -8.86 10.31 -4.64
N ILE A 367 -9.81 11.15 -4.22
CA ILE A 367 -10.91 11.61 -5.10
C ILE A 367 -10.47 12.68 -6.11
N SER A 368 -9.50 13.54 -5.76
CA SER A 368 -9.07 14.65 -6.62
C SER A 368 -8.06 14.24 -7.70
N ILE A 369 -7.14 13.32 -7.41
CA ILE A 369 -6.08 12.87 -8.32
C ILE A 369 -6.61 12.46 -9.72
N PRO A 370 -7.61 11.56 -9.87
CA PRO A 370 -8.08 11.15 -11.19
C PRO A 370 -8.77 12.28 -11.98
N ARG A 371 -9.17 13.37 -11.30
CA ARG A 371 -9.85 14.53 -11.90
C ARG A 371 -8.86 15.61 -12.36
N ILE A 372 -7.57 15.49 -12.02
CA ILE A 372 -6.51 16.40 -12.46
C ILE A 372 -5.61 15.67 -13.48
N PRO A 373 -5.63 16.06 -14.78
CA PRO A 373 -5.00 15.28 -15.84
C PRO A 373 -3.49 15.04 -15.70
N TRP A 374 -2.74 16.07 -15.27
CA TRP A 374 -1.27 15.95 -15.14
C TRP A 374 -0.87 15.07 -13.94
N LEU A 375 -1.62 15.13 -12.83
CA LEU A 375 -1.43 14.27 -11.65
C LEU A 375 -1.73 12.82 -12.02
N LYS A 376 -2.85 12.58 -12.70
CA LYS A 376 -3.18 11.27 -13.23
C LYS A 376 -2.07 10.74 -14.15
N ALA A 377 -1.58 11.57 -15.07
CA ALA A 377 -0.49 11.22 -15.99
C ALA A 377 0.82 10.90 -15.24
N PHE A 378 1.13 11.62 -14.15
CA PHE A 378 2.29 11.35 -13.29
C PHE A 378 2.21 9.94 -12.68
N PHE A 379 1.07 9.57 -12.10
CA PHE A 379 0.88 8.23 -11.54
C PHE A 379 0.82 7.12 -12.61
N GLU A 380 0.48 7.48 -13.85
CA GLU A 380 0.51 6.56 -15.00
C GLU A 380 1.92 6.44 -15.66
N THR A 381 2.93 7.14 -15.14
CA THR A 381 4.31 7.00 -15.62
C THR A 381 4.87 5.59 -15.36
N ARG A 382 5.82 5.15 -16.20
CA ARG A 382 6.48 3.84 -16.06
C ARG A 382 7.12 3.65 -14.68
N PHE A 383 7.69 4.71 -14.11
CA PHE A 383 8.31 4.67 -12.80
C PHE A 383 7.29 4.41 -11.68
N CYS A 384 6.19 5.16 -11.64
CA CYS A 384 5.13 4.94 -10.66
C CYS A 384 4.47 3.56 -10.82
N GLN A 385 4.28 3.09 -12.06
CA GLN A 385 3.76 1.74 -12.33
C GLN A 385 4.73 0.64 -11.89
N TYR A 386 6.04 0.83 -12.07
CA TYR A 386 7.07 -0.07 -11.55
C TYR A 386 7.01 -0.14 -10.02
N LEU A 387 7.00 1.02 -9.35
CA LEU A 387 6.84 1.08 -7.90
C LEU A 387 5.53 0.43 -7.44
N GLY A 388 4.45 0.59 -8.20
CA GLY A 388 3.15 -0.04 -7.91
C GLY A 388 3.18 -1.57 -7.98
N ARG A 389 4.02 -2.15 -8.84
CA ARG A 389 4.24 -3.60 -8.91
C ARG A 389 4.97 -4.12 -7.68
N ILE A 390 6.03 -3.43 -7.26
CA ILE A 390 6.87 -3.88 -6.14
C ILE A 390 6.44 -3.31 -4.78
N SER A 391 5.34 -2.54 -4.72
CA SER A 391 4.98 -1.71 -3.57
C SER A 391 4.87 -2.52 -2.28
N PHE A 392 4.29 -3.72 -2.36
CA PHE A 392 4.10 -4.59 -1.21
C PHE A 392 5.44 -5.16 -0.74
N ALA A 393 6.26 -5.71 -1.64
CA ALA A 393 7.59 -6.19 -1.30
C ALA A 393 8.50 -5.09 -0.75
N LEU A 394 8.47 -3.89 -1.33
CA LEU A 394 9.19 -2.71 -0.84
C LEU A 394 8.79 -2.39 0.61
N TYR A 395 7.49 -2.47 0.92
CA TYR A 395 6.97 -2.31 2.27
C TYR A 395 7.47 -3.41 3.23
N LEU A 396 7.65 -4.65 2.78
CA LEU A 396 8.16 -5.72 3.64
C LEU A 396 9.65 -5.58 3.94
N VAL A 397 10.46 -5.20 2.94
CA VAL A 397 11.93 -5.25 3.05
C VAL A 397 12.56 -3.97 3.60
N HIS A 398 11.90 -2.81 3.49
CA HIS A 398 12.56 -1.55 3.84
C HIS A 398 12.98 -1.44 5.31
N GLY A 399 12.19 -1.95 6.26
CA GLY A 399 12.54 -1.98 7.69
C GLY A 399 13.77 -2.87 7.94
N PRO A 400 13.75 -4.16 7.56
CA PRO A 400 14.89 -5.05 7.64
C PRO A 400 16.18 -4.51 7.00
N VAL A 401 16.08 -3.92 5.80
CA VAL A 401 17.24 -3.31 5.13
C VAL A 401 17.75 -2.10 5.89
N LEU A 402 16.85 -1.26 6.43
CA LEU A 402 17.22 -0.11 7.24
C LEU A 402 18.03 -0.53 8.47
N TRP A 403 17.60 -1.57 9.19
CA TRP A 403 18.27 -2.04 10.41
C TRP A 403 19.56 -2.82 10.18
N THR A 404 19.69 -3.51 9.04
CA THR A 404 20.89 -4.29 8.74
C THR A 404 21.92 -3.47 7.97
N LEU A 405 21.54 -2.92 6.83
CA LEU A 405 22.45 -2.17 5.97
C LEU A 405 22.42 -0.67 6.27
N GLY A 406 21.23 -0.10 6.46
CA GLY A 406 21.04 1.33 6.72
C GLY A 406 21.80 1.80 7.96
N ASP A 407 21.67 1.08 9.08
CA ASP A 407 22.39 1.37 10.32
C ASP A 407 23.90 1.50 10.10
N ARG A 408 24.50 0.53 9.41
CA ARG A 408 25.95 0.50 9.14
C ARG A 408 26.38 1.62 8.20
N VAL A 409 25.65 1.81 7.10
CA VAL A 409 26.00 2.79 6.06
C VAL A 409 25.88 4.21 6.61
N TYR A 410 24.81 4.53 7.33
CA TYR A 410 24.62 5.87 7.87
C TYR A 410 25.61 6.20 9.01
N LEU A 411 25.93 5.23 9.87
CA LEU A 411 26.99 5.40 10.88
C LEU A 411 28.37 5.61 10.23
N ALA A 412 28.66 4.90 9.13
CA ALA A 412 29.91 5.03 8.39
C ALA A 412 30.14 6.41 7.79
N VAL A 413 29.07 7.05 7.28
CA VAL A 413 29.16 8.41 6.69
C VAL A 413 29.06 9.55 7.72
N GLY A 414 28.97 9.22 9.01
CA GLY A 414 29.04 10.17 10.11
C GLY A 414 27.69 10.69 10.64
N TRP A 415 26.64 9.89 10.54
CA TRP A 415 25.49 10.01 11.44
C TRP A 415 25.80 9.33 12.77
N THR A 416 25.40 9.96 13.87
CA THR A 416 25.61 9.45 15.23
C THR A 416 24.28 9.45 15.94
N ARG A 417 23.88 8.32 16.51
CA ARG A 417 22.74 8.24 17.44
C ARG A 417 23.24 8.40 18.88
N THR A 418 22.34 8.59 19.84
CA THR A 418 22.67 8.48 21.27
C THR A 418 22.47 7.04 21.75
N ASP A 419 21.49 6.35 21.16
CA ASP A 419 21.12 4.97 21.49
C ASP A 419 21.60 3.99 20.40
N ASN A 420 21.67 2.70 20.72
CA ASN A 420 21.80 1.61 19.75
C ASN A 420 23.16 1.52 19.01
N ILE A 421 24.24 2.05 19.57
CA ILE A 421 25.57 2.05 18.93
C ILE A 421 26.49 0.92 19.43
N GLU A 422 26.19 0.28 20.55
CA GLU A 422 27.14 -0.60 21.25
C GLU A 422 27.78 -1.68 20.37
N GLY A 423 27.00 -2.38 19.54
CA GLY A 423 27.52 -3.38 18.59
C GLY A 423 27.97 -2.85 17.22
N LEU A 424 27.82 -1.55 16.96
CA LEU A 424 28.15 -0.90 15.68
C LEU A 424 29.26 0.16 15.81
N LYS A 425 29.95 0.24 16.96
CA LYS A 425 31.05 1.20 17.19
C LYS A 425 32.16 1.13 16.12
N SER A 426 32.42 -0.05 15.56
CA SER A 426 33.41 -0.25 14.49
C SER A 426 33.05 0.43 13.17
N TRP A 427 31.76 0.72 12.95
CA TRP A 427 31.26 1.40 11.75
C TRP A 427 31.17 2.90 11.91
N LEU A 428 31.52 3.45 13.08
CA LEU A 428 31.35 4.86 13.36
C LEU A 428 32.38 5.71 12.60
N ASN A 429 31.91 6.67 11.80
CA ASN A 429 32.74 7.67 11.12
C ASN A 429 33.89 7.09 10.26
N LEU A 430 33.69 5.94 9.60
CA LEU A 430 34.71 5.35 8.72
C LEU A 430 35.02 6.25 7.51
N TYR A 431 33.99 6.85 6.90
CA TYR A 431 34.11 7.74 5.74
C TYR A 431 33.17 8.94 5.91
N PRO A 432 33.49 9.88 6.82
CA PRO A 432 32.59 10.98 7.14
C PRO A 432 32.36 11.89 5.93
N ILE A 433 31.09 12.08 5.58
CA ILE A 433 30.67 12.97 4.49
C ILE A 433 30.23 14.30 5.10
N SER A 434 30.49 15.39 4.38
CA SER A 434 30.08 16.75 4.80
C SER A 434 28.59 16.83 5.13
N ARG A 435 28.28 17.60 6.18
CA ARG A 435 26.90 17.95 6.59
C ARG A 435 26.28 19.06 5.71
N ALA A 436 26.97 19.50 4.66
CA ALA A 436 26.49 20.53 3.77
C ALA A 436 25.14 20.15 3.12
N GLY A 437 24.23 21.11 3.07
CA GLY A 437 22.91 20.98 2.46
C GLY A 437 21.79 21.46 3.39
N PRO A 438 20.61 21.80 2.84
CA PRO A 438 19.45 22.13 3.65
C PRO A 438 18.94 20.88 4.38
N LEU A 439 18.34 21.09 5.55
CA LEU A 439 17.79 20.02 6.38
C LEU A 439 16.87 19.10 5.55
N GLY A 440 17.14 17.79 5.53
CA GLY A 440 16.43 16.81 4.70
C GLY A 440 17.11 16.44 3.38
N MET A 441 18.05 17.26 2.91
CA MET A 441 18.80 17.05 1.66
C MET A 441 20.32 17.16 1.87
N GLU A 442 20.80 16.81 3.06
CA GLU A 442 22.23 16.82 3.36
C GLU A 442 22.97 15.77 2.52
N LEU A 443 24.19 16.07 2.08
CA LEU A 443 24.98 15.16 1.25
C LEU A 443 25.22 13.81 1.93
N ARG A 444 25.49 13.81 3.24
CA ARG A 444 25.60 12.61 4.08
C ARG A 444 24.32 11.75 4.16
N PHE A 445 23.17 12.28 3.75
CA PHE A 445 21.94 11.50 3.63
C PHE A 445 21.74 11.05 2.19
N ILE A 446 21.80 11.98 1.22
CA ILE A 446 21.49 11.70 -0.19
C ILE A 446 22.48 10.71 -0.81
N ILE A 447 23.77 10.86 -0.59
CA ILE A 447 24.80 10.02 -1.23
C ILE A 447 24.63 8.53 -0.85
N PRO A 448 24.72 8.13 0.43
CA PRO A 448 24.53 6.73 0.79
C PRO A 448 23.15 6.21 0.39
N HIS A 449 22.13 7.06 0.48
CA HIS A 449 20.77 6.67 0.14
C HIS A 449 20.61 6.38 -1.36
N LEU A 450 21.05 7.29 -2.22
CA LEU A 450 20.87 7.19 -3.67
C LEU A 450 21.78 6.13 -4.30
N PHE A 451 23.01 5.98 -3.80
CA PHE A 451 23.99 5.07 -4.40
C PHE A 451 23.96 3.66 -3.81
N ILE A 452 23.55 3.50 -2.54
CA ILE A 452 23.60 2.21 -1.85
C ILE A 452 22.20 1.74 -1.48
N LEU A 453 21.50 2.47 -0.61
CA LEU A 453 20.28 1.97 0.04
C LEU A 453 19.10 1.84 -0.91
N LEU A 454 18.81 2.85 -1.72
CA LEU A 454 17.67 2.85 -2.63
C LEU A 454 17.83 1.80 -3.73
N PRO A 455 18.94 1.71 -4.48
CA PRO A 455 19.13 0.66 -5.48
C PRO A 455 19.07 -0.74 -4.87
N PHE A 456 19.70 -0.95 -3.72
CA PHE A 456 19.70 -2.25 -3.04
C PHE A 456 18.29 -2.64 -2.57
N THR A 457 17.54 -1.70 -1.99
CA THR A 457 16.18 -1.96 -1.51
C THR A 457 15.23 -2.24 -2.67
N LEU A 458 15.32 -1.49 -3.78
CA LEU A 458 14.51 -1.74 -4.97
C LEU A 458 14.84 -3.10 -5.60
N TRP A 459 16.13 -3.46 -5.66
CA TRP A 459 16.58 -4.76 -6.15
C TRP A 459 16.05 -5.91 -5.28
N LEU A 460 16.19 -5.80 -3.95
CA LEU A 460 15.70 -6.81 -3.02
C LEU A 460 14.17 -6.91 -3.05
N ALA A 461 13.47 -5.77 -3.12
CA ALA A 461 12.02 -5.73 -3.27
C ALA A 461 11.58 -6.46 -4.54
N GLU A 462 12.30 -6.31 -5.65
CA GLU A 462 11.98 -7.03 -6.89
C GLU A 462 12.15 -8.55 -6.75
N ILE A 463 13.21 -9.01 -6.08
CA ILE A 463 13.42 -10.43 -5.78
C ILE A 463 12.27 -10.96 -4.92
N VAL A 464 11.92 -10.25 -3.85
CA VAL A 464 10.81 -10.62 -2.95
C VAL A 464 9.47 -10.62 -3.69
N THR A 465 9.26 -9.69 -4.63
CA THR A 465 8.05 -9.67 -5.47
C THR A 465 7.97 -10.94 -6.33
N LYS A 466 9.07 -11.34 -6.99
CA LYS A 466 9.11 -12.52 -7.85
C LYS A 466 9.02 -13.84 -7.05
N LEU A 467 9.62 -13.89 -5.86
CA LEU A 467 9.76 -15.11 -5.07
C LEU A 467 8.58 -15.37 -4.11
N PHE A 468 8.00 -14.31 -3.54
CA PHE A 468 6.98 -14.44 -2.50
C PHE A 468 5.65 -13.77 -2.86
N ASP A 469 5.65 -12.51 -3.31
CA ASP A 469 4.42 -11.77 -3.58
C ASP A 469 3.61 -12.38 -4.74
N GLU A 470 4.20 -12.45 -5.95
CA GLU A 470 3.50 -13.00 -7.12
C GLU A 470 3.08 -14.47 -6.93
N PRO A 471 3.93 -15.36 -6.37
CA PRO A 471 3.52 -16.72 -6.05
C PRO A 471 2.41 -16.79 -5.00
N SER A 472 2.38 -15.92 -3.98
CA SER A 472 1.29 -15.91 -2.98
C SER A 472 -0.08 -15.64 -3.63
N VAL A 473 -0.12 -14.78 -4.64
CA VAL A 473 -1.34 -14.51 -5.42
C VAL A 473 -1.75 -15.74 -6.22
N ARG A 474 -0.80 -16.42 -6.87
CA ARG A 474 -1.08 -17.64 -7.67
C ARG A 474 -1.53 -18.80 -6.78
N ILE A 475 -0.86 -19.02 -5.65
CA ILE A 475 -1.18 -20.07 -4.67
C ILE A 475 -2.59 -19.83 -4.12
N SER A 476 -2.90 -18.60 -3.69
CA SER A 476 -4.23 -18.30 -3.15
C SER A 476 -5.35 -18.46 -4.19
N GLN A 477 -5.11 -18.10 -5.46
CA GLN A 477 -6.04 -18.35 -6.57
C GLN A 477 -6.20 -19.86 -6.86
N TRP A 478 -5.10 -20.60 -6.86
CA TRP A 478 -5.11 -22.05 -7.08
C TRP A 478 -5.88 -22.78 -5.97
N CYS A 479 -5.62 -22.45 -4.69
CA CYS A 479 -6.34 -22.99 -3.54
C CYS A 479 -7.85 -22.73 -3.68
N TYR A 480 -8.24 -21.49 -4.01
CA TYR A 480 -9.66 -21.14 -4.17
C TYR A 480 -10.31 -21.94 -5.31
N ARG A 481 -9.65 -22.06 -6.46
CA ARG A 481 -10.19 -22.83 -7.60
C ARG A 481 -10.39 -24.30 -7.26
N LYS A 482 -9.49 -24.89 -6.47
CA LYS A 482 -9.62 -26.29 -6.01
C LYS A 482 -10.78 -26.50 -5.04
N THR A 483 -11.25 -25.46 -4.35
CA THR A 483 -12.40 -25.53 -3.45
C THR A 483 -13.76 -25.35 -4.13
N LEU A 484 -13.78 -24.92 -5.40
CA LEU A 484 -15.03 -24.78 -6.17
C LEU A 484 -15.46 -26.14 -6.73
N SER A 485 -16.76 -26.43 -6.69
CA SER A 485 -17.33 -27.60 -7.37
C SER A 485 -17.01 -27.52 -8.87
N SER A 486 -16.38 -28.58 -9.40
CA SER A 486 -16.00 -28.70 -10.81
C SER A 486 -17.22 -28.77 -11.73
#